data_AF-A0A817R3A0-F1
#
_entry.id   AF-A0A817R3A0-F1
#
_cell.length_a   1.000
_cell.length_b   1.000
_cell.length_c   1.000
_cell.angle_alpha   90.00
_cell.angle_beta   90.00
_cell.angle_gamma   90.00
#
_symmetry.space_group_name_H-M   'P 1'
#
loop_
_entity.id
_entity.type
_entity.pdbx_description
1 polymer ?
#
loop_
_entity_poly.entity_id
_entity_poly.type
_entity_poly.pdbx_seq_one_letter_code
_entity_poly.pdbx_strand_id
1 'polypeptide(L)'
;MTRSERDCLKSHIVQHYINVANKQKKITVNHFLQEKVPRRTIYYIIKRYDESGAIVGKPRFGRPKKLTTGQLTRLKCLVNNKTGKSLRRLSSKFKVSYKTISHQLKAMGIYYHKNKRAPRYSDKELEEILTRARHLYRLLTKNDFELIMDDEK
;
A
#
# COMPACT_ATOMS: atom_id res chain seq x y z
N MET A 1 17.28 20.89 -8.78
CA MET A 1 16.65 20.11 -9.87
C MET A 1 15.73 19.03 -9.31
N THR A 2 14.41 19.18 -9.48
CA THR A 2 13.40 18.20 -9.04
C THR A 2 13.49 16.90 -9.86
N ARG A 3 12.73 15.86 -9.48
CA ARG A 3 12.68 14.60 -10.25
C ARG A 3 12.08 14.83 -11.63
N SER A 4 11.01 15.61 -11.71
CA SER A 4 10.30 15.92 -12.95
C SER A 4 11.22 16.62 -13.95
N GLU A 5 11.95 17.66 -13.52
CA GLU A 5 12.93 18.37 -14.35
C GLU A 5 14.02 17.45 -14.91
N ARG A 6 14.52 16.52 -14.10
CA ARG A 6 15.54 15.55 -14.53
C ARG A 6 15.01 14.56 -15.56
N ASP A 7 13.77 14.14 -15.43
CA ASP A 7 13.16 13.20 -16.38
C ASP A 7 12.79 13.92 -17.69
N CYS A 8 12.33 15.17 -17.62
CA CYS A 8 12.13 16.04 -18.78
C CYS A 8 13.43 16.26 -19.57
N LEU A 9 14.53 16.60 -18.88
CA LEU A 9 15.84 16.80 -19.50
C LEU A 9 16.32 15.54 -20.25
N LYS A 10 16.15 14.35 -19.65
CA LYS A 10 16.53 13.09 -20.33
C LYS A 10 15.73 12.87 -21.60
N SER A 11 14.41 13.08 -21.53
CA SER A 11 13.54 12.96 -22.69
C SER A 11 13.95 13.93 -23.79
N HIS A 12 14.23 15.19 -23.43
CA HIS A 12 14.66 16.22 -24.37
C HIS A 12 15.98 15.84 -25.07
N ILE A 13 17.00 15.40 -24.31
CA ILE A 13 18.29 14.97 -24.85
C ILE A 13 18.13 13.78 -25.80
N VAL A 14 17.32 12.79 -25.43
CA VAL A 14 17.11 11.59 -26.26
C VAL A 14 16.31 11.93 -27.52
N GLN A 15 15.28 12.78 -27.42
CA GLN A 15 14.52 13.23 -28.59
C GLN A 15 15.40 14.00 -29.58
N HIS A 16 16.23 14.93 -29.10
CA HIS A 16 17.20 15.62 -29.95
C HIS A 16 18.21 14.65 -30.59
N TYR A 17 18.70 13.66 -29.82
CA TYR A 17 19.63 12.65 -30.33
C TYR A 17 19.03 11.82 -31.47
N ILE A 18 17.75 11.44 -31.38
CA ILE A 18 17.07 10.64 -32.41
C ILE A 18 16.65 11.50 -33.60
N ASN A 19 15.95 12.60 -33.34
CA ASN A 19 15.20 13.34 -34.37
C ASN A 19 16.04 14.41 -35.07
N VAL A 20 16.97 15.05 -34.36
CA VAL A 20 17.75 16.19 -34.88
C VAL A 20 19.15 15.76 -35.26
N ALA A 21 19.82 15.01 -34.39
CA ALA A 21 21.21 14.63 -34.58
C ALA A 21 21.40 13.31 -35.33
N ASN A 22 20.34 12.60 -35.74
CA ASN A 22 20.42 11.30 -36.41
C ASN A 22 21.39 10.32 -35.72
N LYS A 23 21.29 10.21 -34.39
CA LYS A 23 22.16 9.40 -33.51
C LYS A 23 23.64 9.82 -33.48
N GLN A 24 23.97 11.04 -33.89
CA GLN A 24 25.33 11.57 -33.77
C GLN A 24 25.58 12.20 -32.40
N LYS A 25 26.46 11.56 -31.61
CA LYS A 25 26.79 11.98 -30.23
C LYS A 25 27.44 13.36 -30.17
N LYS A 26 28.31 13.71 -31.13
CA LYS A 26 29.03 15.00 -31.15
C LYS A 26 28.08 16.20 -31.28
N ILE A 27 27.11 16.12 -32.20
CA ILE A 27 26.13 17.18 -32.45
C ILE A 27 25.26 17.40 -31.20
N THR A 28 24.76 16.31 -30.62
CA THR A 28 23.91 16.37 -29.43
C THR A 28 24.68 16.96 -28.23
N VAL A 29 25.92 16.52 -28.02
CA VAL A 29 26.74 17.03 -26.91
C VAL A 29 27.02 18.52 -27.05
N ASN A 30 27.34 19.01 -28.25
CA ASN A 30 27.64 20.43 -28.46
C ASN A 30 26.42 21.33 -28.20
N HIS A 31 25.23 20.90 -28.63
CA HIS A 31 23.98 21.63 -28.38
C HIS A 31 23.69 21.76 -26.87
N PHE A 32 23.66 20.65 -26.14
CA PHE A 32 23.35 20.67 -24.70
C PHE A 32 24.48 21.22 -23.83
N LEU A 33 25.71 21.30 -24.36
CA LEU A 33 26.81 21.99 -23.69
C LEU A 33 26.58 23.52 -23.69
N GLN A 34 26.00 24.08 -24.76
CA GLN A 34 25.59 25.49 -24.81
C GLN A 34 24.45 25.77 -23.83
N GLU A 35 23.54 24.80 -23.64
CA GLU A 35 22.49 24.84 -22.59
C GLU A 35 23.01 24.60 -21.16
N LYS A 36 24.33 24.58 -20.95
CA LYS A 36 25.01 24.38 -19.65
C LYS A 36 24.74 23.01 -18.99
N VAL A 37 24.40 21.98 -19.77
CA VAL A 37 24.30 20.60 -19.26
C VAL A 37 25.70 19.96 -19.21
N PRO A 38 26.10 19.33 -18.09
CA PRO A 38 27.41 18.70 -17.99
C PRO A 38 27.60 17.57 -19.02
N ARG A 39 28.74 17.61 -19.73
CA ARG A 39 29.10 16.63 -20.77
C ARG A 39 28.97 15.18 -20.32
N ARG A 40 29.41 14.87 -19.09
CA ARG A 40 29.30 13.53 -18.48
C ARG A 40 27.84 13.04 -18.41
N THR A 41 26.92 13.93 -18.07
CA THR A 41 25.48 13.62 -17.97
C THR A 41 24.90 13.30 -19.33
N ILE A 42 25.24 14.08 -20.37
CA ILE A 42 24.77 13.87 -21.73
C ILE A 42 25.20 12.49 -22.25
N TYR A 43 26.50 12.18 -22.16
CA TYR A 43 27.01 10.87 -22.58
C TYR A 43 26.42 9.71 -21.77
N TYR A 44 26.23 9.88 -20.46
CA TYR A 44 25.59 8.87 -19.62
C TYR A 44 24.15 8.57 -20.07
N ILE A 45 23.37 9.60 -20.41
CA ILE A 45 22.00 9.46 -20.89
C ILE A 45 21.97 8.76 -22.25
N ILE A 46 22.80 9.19 -23.21
CA ILE A 46 22.88 8.57 -24.54
C ILE A 46 23.32 7.11 -24.43
N LYS A 47 24.37 6.82 -23.65
CA LYS A 47 24.86 5.45 -23.42
C LYS A 47 23.76 4.55 -22.84
N ARG A 48 23.03 5.04 -21.84
CA ARG A 48 21.90 4.34 -21.23
C ARG A 48 20.78 4.05 -22.23
N TYR A 49 20.49 5.01 -23.10
CA TYR A 49 19.51 4.84 -24.16
C TYR A 49 19.96 3.81 -25.20
N ASP A 50 21.22 3.89 -25.66
CA ASP A 50 21.80 2.91 -26.59
C ASP A 50 21.77 1.48 -26.02
N GLU A 51 22.02 1.30 -24.72
CA GLU A 51 22.05 -0.02 -24.06
C GLU A 51 20.67 -0.63 -23.77
N SER A 52 19.66 0.20 -23.50
CA SER A 52 18.36 -0.30 -22.97
C SER A 52 17.14 0.11 -23.78
N GLY A 53 17.30 1.02 -24.74
CA GLY A 53 16.20 1.64 -25.50
C GLY A 53 15.24 2.50 -24.66
N ALA A 54 15.44 2.57 -23.34
CA ALA A 54 14.52 3.21 -22.41
C ALA A 54 15.05 4.56 -21.90
N ILE A 55 14.20 5.58 -21.99
CA ILE A 55 14.45 6.92 -21.41
C ILE A 55 14.22 6.90 -19.90
N VAL A 56 13.28 6.07 -19.45
CA VAL A 56 12.87 5.98 -18.05
C VAL A 56 13.95 5.31 -17.22
N GLY A 57 14.21 5.86 -16.03
CA GLY A 57 15.15 5.29 -15.09
C GLY A 57 14.73 3.89 -14.63
N LYS A 58 15.65 2.92 -14.65
CA LYS A 58 15.49 1.67 -13.88
C LYS A 58 15.08 1.99 -12.42
N PRO A 59 14.14 1.23 -11.82
CA PRO A 59 13.75 1.42 -10.44
C PRO A 59 14.99 1.31 -9.56
N ARG A 60 15.16 2.26 -8.64
CA ARG A 60 16.27 2.21 -7.68
C ARG A 60 15.98 1.11 -6.68
N PHE A 61 17.00 0.32 -6.36
CA PHE A 61 16.92 -0.59 -5.22
C PHE A 61 16.75 0.23 -3.95
N GLY A 62 15.60 0.06 -3.29
CA GLY A 62 15.33 0.68 -2.00
C GLY A 62 15.95 -0.13 -0.86
N ARG A 63 15.66 0.31 0.37
CA ARG A 63 16.03 -0.44 1.58
C ARG A 63 15.42 -1.87 1.51
N PRO A 64 16.19 -2.92 1.82
CA PRO A 64 15.66 -4.28 1.84
C PRO A 64 14.50 -4.40 2.83
N LYS A 65 13.49 -5.18 2.44
CA LYS A 65 12.32 -5.45 3.29
C LYS A 65 12.74 -6.32 4.48
N LYS A 66 12.19 -6.03 5.66
CA LYS A 66 12.46 -6.80 6.89
C LYS A 66 11.82 -8.19 6.89
N LEU A 67 10.75 -8.39 6.13
CA LEU A 67 10.06 -9.66 6.01
C LEU A 67 10.25 -10.22 4.61
N THR A 68 10.55 -11.51 4.53
CA THR A 68 10.61 -12.24 3.26
C THR A 68 9.21 -12.55 2.75
N THR A 69 9.09 -12.88 1.47
CA THR A 69 7.82 -13.31 0.86
C THR A 69 7.20 -14.49 1.60
N GLY A 70 7.98 -15.51 1.95
CA GLY A 70 7.49 -16.66 2.72
C GLY A 70 6.98 -16.30 4.12
N GLN A 71 7.65 -15.36 4.81
CA GLN A 71 7.17 -14.86 6.10
C GLN A 71 5.87 -14.08 5.97
N LEU A 72 5.69 -13.32 4.89
CA LEU A 72 4.45 -12.61 4.60
C LEU A 72 3.29 -13.57 4.35
N THR A 73 3.51 -14.65 3.59
CA THR A 73 2.51 -15.71 3.38
C THR A 73 2.13 -16.36 4.71
N ARG A 74 3.12 -16.70 5.55
CA ARG A 74 2.87 -17.28 6.88
C ARG A 74 2.10 -16.31 7.79
N LEU A 75 2.40 -15.01 7.72
CA LEU A 75 1.68 -13.98 8.46
C LEU A 75 0.21 -13.92 8.01
N LYS A 76 -0.04 -13.92 6.70
CA LYS A 76 -1.39 -13.95 6.11
C LYS A 76 -2.18 -15.16 6.62
N CYS A 77 -1.61 -16.36 6.56
CA CYS A 77 -2.27 -17.59 7.03
C CYS A 77 -2.61 -17.59 8.55
N LEU A 78 -1.88 -16.81 9.36
CA LEU A 78 -2.11 -16.71 10.80
C LEU A 78 -3.23 -15.73 11.17
N VAL A 79 -3.47 -14.72 10.34
CA VAL A 79 -4.37 -13.59 10.66
C VAL A 79 -5.64 -13.61 9.82
N ASN A 80 -5.57 -14.10 8.58
CA ASN A 80 -6.72 -14.09 7.68
C ASN A 80 -7.86 -14.96 8.25
N ASN A 81 -9.03 -14.35 8.43
CA ASN A 81 -10.24 -14.97 9.01
C ASN A 81 -10.01 -15.66 10.38
N LYS A 82 -8.98 -15.24 11.13
CA LYS A 82 -8.64 -15.80 12.45
C LYS A 82 -8.64 -14.72 13.51
N THR A 83 -9.26 -15.01 14.65
CA THR A 83 -9.32 -14.12 15.81
C THR A 83 -8.27 -14.50 16.86
N GLY A 84 -8.09 -13.64 17.88
CA GLY A 84 -7.26 -13.96 19.06
C GLY A 84 -5.74 -13.82 18.89
N LYS A 85 -5.24 -13.33 17.76
CA LYS A 85 -3.81 -13.02 17.58
C LYS A 85 -3.56 -11.53 17.79
N SER A 86 -2.78 -11.18 18.82
CA SER A 86 -2.38 -9.78 19.03
C SER A 86 -1.21 -9.40 18.12
N LEU A 87 -1.16 -8.15 17.66
CA LEU A 87 -0.02 -7.63 16.90
C LEU A 87 1.30 -7.77 17.65
N ARG A 88 1.30 -7.65 19.00
CA ARG A 88 2.47 -7.85 19.86
C ARG A 88 2.97 -9.30 19.83
N ARG A 89 2.06 -10.28 19.87
CA ARG A 89 2.40 -11.70 19.75
C ARG A 89 2.98 -12.02 18.37
N LEU A 90 2.40 -11.46 17.31
CA LEU A 90 2.91 -11.60 15.94
C LEU A 90 4.29 -10.94 15.80
N SER A 91 4.46 -9.73 16.33
CA SER A 91 5.72 -9.00 16.36
C SER A 91 6.85 -9.83 16.97
N SER A 92 6.60 -10.47 18.11
CA SER A 92 7.57 -11.35 18.78
C SER A 92 7.89 -12.58 17.91
N LYS A 93 6.86 -13.20 17.30
CA LYS A 93 7.02 -14.39 16.44
C LYS A 93 7.84 -14.13 15.18
N PHE A 94 7.66 -12.97 14.56
CA PHE A 94 8.34 -12.59 13.32
C PHE A 94 9.59 -11.72 13.56
N LYS A 95 9.96 -11.46 14.83
CA LYS A 95 11.11 -10.63 15.22
C LYS A 95 11.14 -9.25 14.53
N VAL A 96 9.96 -8.63 14.37
CA VAL A 96 9.80 -7.29 13.77
C VAL A 96 8.87 -6.45 14.63
N SER A 97 8.92 -5.13 14.50
CA SER A 97 8.04 -4.25 15.27
C SER A 97 6.56 -4.48 14.95
N TYR A 98 5.67 -4.25 15.92
CA TYR A 98 4.23 -4.35 15.70
C TYR A 98 3.72 -3.37 14.62
N LYS A 99 4.35 -2.19 14.47
CA LYS A 99 4.05 -1.23 13.39
C LYS A 99 4.33 -1.84 12.02
N THR A 100 5.46 -2.54 11.89
CA THR A 100 5.81 -3.27 10.65
C THR A 100 4.77 -4.33 10.33
N ILE A 101 4.35 -5.14 11.30
CA ILE A 101 3.27 -6.13 11.10
C ILE A 101 1.99 -5.44 10.62
N SER A 102 1.57 -4.37 11.30
CA SER A 102 0.34 -3.63 10.97
C SER A 102 0.36 -3.06 9.56
N HIS A 103 1.47 -2.43 9.15
CA HIS A 103 1.61 -1.89 7.79
C HIS A 103 1.55 -2.99 6.73
N GLN A 104 2.18 -4.15 7.00
CA GLN A 104 2.17 -5.28 6.06
C GLN A 104 0.77 -5.90 5.95
N LEU A 105 0.04 -6.03 7.06
CA LEU A 105 -1.34 -6.48 7.04
C LEU A 105 -2.23 -5.52 6.22
N LYS A 106 -2.10 -4.20 6.44
CA LYS A 106 -2.82 -3.20 5.66
C LYS A 106 -2.48 -3.27 4.17
N ALA A 107 -1.21 -3.47 3.83
CA ALA A 107 -0.77 -3.67 2.44
C ALA A 107 -1.35 -4.95 1.80
N MET A 108 -1.70 -5.96 2.61
CA MET A 108 -2.39 -7.17 2.16
C MET A 108 -3.93 -7.03 2.16
N GLY A 109 -4.48 -5.86 2.52
CA GLY A 109 -5.91 -5.65 2.66
C GLY A 109 -6.52 -6.20 3.96
N ILE A 110 -5.71 -6.61 4.93
CA ILE A 110 -6.17 -7.14 6.22
C ILE A 110 -6.12 -6.03 7.27
N TYR A 111 -7.31 -5.66 7.76
CA TYR A 111 -7.44 -4.67 8.83
C TYR A 111 -7.46 -5.34 10.19
N TYR A 112 -6.61 -4.83 11.09
CA TYR A 112 -6.58 -5.30 12.46
C TYR A 112 -7.54 -4.47 13.31
N HIS A 113 -8.62 -5.09 13.78
CA HIS A 113 -9.57 -4.46 14.69
C HIS A 113 -9.35 -4.94 16.12
N LYS A 114 -9.59 -4.04 17.09
CA LYS A 114 -9.64 -4.44 18.50
C LYS A 114 -10.93 -5.21 18.72
N ASN A 115 -10.82 -6.43 19.25
CA ASN A 115 -12.01 -7.18 19.65
C ASN A 115 -12.69 -6.46 20.82
N LYS A 116 -14.00 -6.22 20.67
CA LYS A 116 -14.86 -5.84 21.79
C LYS A 116 -15.20 -7.10 22.59
N ARG A 117 -15.30 -6.98 23.91
CA ARG A 117 -15.82 -8.07 24.74
C ARG A 117 -17.31 -8.20 24.43
N ALA A 118 -17.74 -9.38 24.03
CA ALA A 118 -19.16 -9.71 23.96
C ALA A 118 -19.68 -9.99 25.38
N PRO A 119 -20.94 -9.68 25.69
CA PRO A 119 -21.61 -10.20 26.88
C PRO A 119 -21.52 -11.72 26.90
N ARG A 120 -21.40 -12.30 28.10
CA ARG A 120 -21.46 -13.75 28.28
C ARG A 120 -22.91 -14.12 28.49
N TYR A 121 -23.51 -14.83 27.53
CA TYR A 121 -24.85 -15.38 27.66
C TYR A 121 -24.79 -16.86 28.02
N SER A 122 -25.72 -17.30 28.86
CA SER A 122 -26.05 -18.71 29.01
C SER A 122 -26.91 -19.20 27.84
N ASP A 123 -27.01 -20.51 27.66
CA ASP A 123 -27.83 -21.11 26.59
C ASP A 123 -29.31 -20.69 26.69
N LYS A 124 -29.84 -20.60 27.92
CA LYS A 124 -31.21 -20.12 28.17
C LYS A 124 -31.39 -18.67 27.74
N GLU A 125 -30.43 -17.81 28.07
CA GLU A 125 -30.48 -16.39 27.69
C GLU A 125 -30.42 -16.20 26.18
N LEU A 126 -29.67 -17.03 25.45
CA LEU A 126 -29.60 -16.99 23.98
C LEU A 126 -30.96 -17.30 23.33
N GLU A 127 -31.67 -18.32 23.84
CA GLU A 127 -33.01 -18.66 23.37
C GLU A 127 -34.03 -17.55 23.66
N GLU A 128 -33.95 -16.96 24.86
CA GLU A 128 -34.81 -15.85 25.26
C GLU A 128 -34.58 -14.60 24.40
N ILE A 129 -33.32 -14.24 24.10
CA ILE A 129 -32.97 -13.07 23.28
C ILE A 129 -33.62 -13.18 21.90
N LEU A 130 -33.53 -14.33 21.24
CA LEU A 130 -34.12 -14.54 19.92
C LEU A 130 -35.64 -14.41 19.96
N THR A 131 -36.27 -14.97 20.99
CA THR A 131 -37.72 -14.95 21.16
C THR A 131 -38.22 -13.53 21.44
N ARG A 132 -37.57 -12.82 22.37
CA ARG A 132 -37.89 -11.43 22.72
C ARG A 132 -37.64 -10.47 21.55
N ALA A 133 -36.53 -10.63 20.84
CA ALA A 133 -36.23 -9.81 19.66
C ALA A 133 -37.27 -10.01 18.54
N ARG A 134 -37.70 -11.26 18.31
CA ARG A 134 -38.77 -11.55 17.33
C ARG A 134 -40.12 -10.99 17.76
N HIS A 135 -40.44 -11.06 19.05
CA HIS A 135 -41.66 -10.46 19.60
C HIS A 135 -41.65 -8.94 19.42
N LEU A 136 -40.56 -8.27 19.81
CA LEU A 136 -40.36 -6.84 19.61
C LEU A 136 -40.48 -6.46 18.13
N TYR A 137 -39.85 -7.19 17.22
CA TYR A 137 -39.94 -6.91 15.78
C TYR A 137 -41.39 -6.92 15.26
N ARG A 138 -42.19 -7.93 15.66
CA ARG A 138 -43.61 -8.01 15.29
C ARG A 138 -44.42 -6.87 15.89
N LEU A 139 -44.12 -6.54 17.14
CA LEU A 139 -44.63 -5.35 17.80
C LEU A 139 -44.10 -4.05 17.22
N LEU A 140 -43.10 -4.03 16.33
CA LEU A 140 -42.63 -2.82 15.65
C LEU A 140 -43.20 -2.68 14.23
N THR A 141 -43.78 -3.75 13.66
CA THR A 141 -44.29 -3.76 12.28
C THR A 141 -45.81 -3.58 12.18
N LYS A 142 -46.54 -3.70 13.28
CA LYS A 142 -48.00 -3.46 13.39
C LYS A 142 -48.47 -1.98 13.47
N ASN A 143 -47.61 -1.00 13.18
CA ASN A 143 -47.89 0.46 13.08
C ASN A 143 -48.49 1.23 14.28
N ASP A 144 -48.88 0.59 15.39
CA ASP A 144 -49.59 1.24 16.52
C ASP A 144 -48.75 1.44 17.79
N PHE A 145 -47.50 1.89 17.67
CA PHE A 145 -46.63 2.09 18.85
C PHE A 145 -45.51 3.09 18.56
N GLU A 146 -45.24 3.95 19.55
CA GLU A 146 -44.06 4.79 19.60
C GLU A 146 -42.96 4.08 20.38
N LEU A 147 -41.83 3.80 19.72
CA LEU A 147 -40.65 3.24 20.36
C LEU A 147 -39.79 4.36 20.93
N ILE A 148 -39.80 4.52 22.25
CA ILE A 148 -38.87 5.38 22.96
C ILE A 148 -37.66 4.52 23.36
N MET A 149 -36.52 4.74 22.70
CA MET A 149 -35.26 4.12 23.09
C MET A 149 -34.44 5.12 23.90
N ASP A 150 -34.20 4.78 25.16
CA ASP A 150 -33.32 5.55 26.02
C ASP A 150 -31.87 5.09 25.80
N ASP A 151 -30.98 6.01 25.42
CA ASP A 151 -29.54 5.75 25.23
C ASP A 151 -28.75 6.15 26.49
N GLU A 152 -29.29 5.80 27.67
CA GLU A 152 -28.57 6.05 28.91
C GLU A 152 -27.21 5.34 28.91
N LYS A 153 -26.19 6.15 29.18
CA LYS A 153 -24.79 5.78 29.20
C LYS A 153 -24.08 6.48 30.35
#